data_AF-A0A5S4GKS7-F1
#
_entry.id   AF-A0A5S4GKS7-F1
#
_cell.length_a   1.000
_cell.length_b   1.000
_cell.length_c   1.000
_cell.angle_alpha   90.00
_cell.angle_beta   90.00
_cell.angle_gamma   90.00
#
_symmetry.space_group_name_H-M   'P 1'
#
loop_
_entity.id
_entity.type
_entity.pdbx_description
1 polymer ?
#
loop_
_entity_poly.entity_id
_entity_poly.type
_entity_poly.pdbx_seq_one_letter_code
_entity_poly.pdbx_strand_id
1 'polypeptide(L)' 'MSIPGAFIGLVCGGAAGFLLTETVGAFFTFVLDRTLDVDGTPVLLAAFVVVPILSAIAGAVVGARRMNRG' A
#
# COMPACT_ATOMS: atom_id res chain seq x y z
N MET A 1 2.23 23.37 2.50
CA MET A 1 2.24 21.94 2.12
C MET A 1 2.17 21.90 0.61
N SER A 2 3.09 21.21 -0.06
CA SER A 2 3.08 21.11 -1.52
C SER A 2 1.97 20.17 -1.98
N ILE A 3 0.92 20.69 -2.63
CA ILE A 3 -0.18 19.88 -3.16
C ILE A 3 0.32 18.83 -4.17
N PRO A 4 1.19 19.16 -5.15
CA PRO A 4 1.68 18.16 -6.10
C PRO A 4 2.50 17.05 -5.42
N GLY A 5 3.29 17.41 -4.40
CA GLY A 5 4.11 16.45 -3.66
C GLY A 5 3.28 15.49 -2.83
N ALA A 6 2.16 15.97 -2.27
CA ALA A 6 1.19 15.12 -1.59
C ALA A 6 0.53 14.13 -2.57
N PHE A 7 0.15 14.57 -3.77
CA PHE A 7 -0.44 13.70 -4.78
C PHE A 7 0.53 12.63 -5.28
N ILE A 8 1.76 13.01 -5.63
CA ILE A 8 2.79 12.05 -6.06
C ILE A 8 3.04 11.03 -4.94
N GLY A 9 3.22 11.52 -3.71
CA GLY A 9 3.40 10.67 -2.54
C GLY A 9 2.23 9.72 -2.31
N LEU A 10 1.00 10.19 -2.48
CA LEU A 10 -0.22 9.38 -2.35
C LEU A 10 -0.24 8.22 -3.34
N VAL A 11 0.01 8.51 -4.63
CA VAL A 11 -0.01 7.50 -5.69
C VAL A 11 1.13 6.50 -5.51
N CYS A 12 2.36 6.98 -5.29
CA CYS A 12 3.52 6.11 -5.07
C CYS A 12 3.37 5.26 -3.81
N GLY A 13 2.87 5.85 -2.72
CA GLY A 13 2.61 5.14 -1.47
C GLY A 13 1.53 4.07 -1.63
N GLY A 14 0.43 4.39 -2.31
CA GLY A 14 -0.64 3.43 -2.59
C GLY A 14 -0.18 2.27 -3.47
N ALA A 15 0.56 2.58 -4.55
CA ALA A 15 1.14 1.56 -5.43
C ALA A 15 2.13 0.66 -4.68
N ALA A 16 2.97 1.23 -3.81
CA ALA A 16 3.89 0.44 -2.99
C ALA A 16 3.14 -0.47 -2.00
N GLY A 17 2.09 0.03 -1.36
CA GLY A 17 1.26 -0.76 -0.45
C GLY A 17 0.50 -1.89 -1.16
N PHE A 18 0.00 -1.63 -2.37
CA PHE A 18 -0.64 -2.65 -3.21
C PHE A 18 0.36 -3.73 -3.64
N LEU A 19 1.55 -3.34 -4.13
CA LEU A 19 2.58 -4.30 -4.49
C LEU A 19 3.03 -5.14 -3.30
N LEU A 20 3.07 -4.55 -2.09
CA LEU A 20 3.37 -5.30 -0.87
C LEU A 20 2.32 -6.38 -0.60
N THR A 21 1.03 -6.06 -0.68
CA THR A 21 -0.04 -7.04 -0.43
C THR A 21 -0.06 -8.14 -1.48
N GLU A 22 0.13 -7.79 -2.75
CA GLU A 22 0.26 -8.78 -3.84
C GLU A 22 1.49 -9.67 -3.67
N THR A 23 2.63 -9.10 -3.25
CA THR A 23 3.85 -9.88 -2.98
C THR A 23 3.65 -10.88 -1.85
N VAL A 24 2.92 -10.48 -0.80
CA VAL A 24 2.54 -11.40 0.28
C VAL A 24 1.63 -12.51 -0.27
N GLY A 25 0.61 -12.16 -1.06
CA GLY A 25 -0.25 -13.15 -1.71
C GLY A 25 0.54 -14.15 -2.57
N ALA A 26 1.43 -13.64 -3.42
CA ALA A 26 2.30 -14.46 -4.27
C ALA A 26 3.23 -15.37 -3.45
N PHE A 27 3.82 -14.86 -2.36
CA PHE A 27 4.66 -15.66 -1.47
C PHE A 27 3.89 -16.84 -0.86
N PHE A 28 2.69 -16.59 -0.34
CA PHE A 28 1.85 -17.65 0.23
C PHE A 28 1.48 -18.70 -0.82
N THR A 29 1.09 -18.29 -2.03
CA THR A 29 0.74 -19.21 -3.10
C THR A 29 1.94 -20.00 -3.63
N PHE A 30 3.05 -19.35 -3.95
CA PHE A 30 4.15 -20.00 -4.68
C PHE A 30 5.24 -20.58 -3.79
N VAL A 31 5.40 -20.08 -2.56
CA VAL A 31 6.46 -20.54 -1.63
C VAL A 31 5.88 -21.45 -0.55
N LEU A 32 4.68 -21.13 -0.05
CA LEU A 32 4.04 -21.89 1.03
C LEU A 32 2.95 -22.86 0.53
N ASP A 33 2.72 -22.92 -0.78
CA ASP A 33 1.70 -23.75 -1.43
C ASP A 33 0.30 -23.57 -0.81
N ARG A 34 0.00 -22.34 -0.37
CA ARG A 34 -1.25 -21.98 0.30
C ARG A 34 -1.79 -20.69 -0.25
N THR A 35 -2.84 -20.77 -1.07
CA THR A 35 -3.56 -19.59 -1.54
C THR A 35 -4.32 -18.93 -0.40
N LEU A 36 -4.14 -17.62 -0.27
CA LEU A 36 -4.88 -16.79 0.67
C LEU A 36 -6.31 -16.55 0.17
N ASP A 37 -7.29 -16.98 0.95
CA ASP A 37 -8.72 -16.75 0.66
C ASP A 37 -9.14 -15.34 1.13
N VAL A 38 -8.75 -14.32 0.36
CA VAL A 38 -9.05 -12.92 0.67
C VAL A 38 -10.57 -12.66 0.62
N ASP A 39 -11.27 -13.28 -0.32
CA ASP A 39 -12.72 -13.08 -0.51
C ASP A 39 -13.55 -13.73 0.59
N GLY A 40 -13.15 -14.93 1.06
CA GLY A 40 -13.84 -15.64 2.14
C GLY A 40 -13.39 -15.27 3.56
N THR A 41 -12.31 -14.50 3.71
CA THR A 41 -11.75 -14.13 5.02
C THR A 41 -11.80 -12.61 5.27
N PRO A 42 -12.82 -12.09 6.00
CA PRO A 42 -13.02 -10.64 6.16
C PRO A 42 -11.84 -9.88 6.77
N VAL A 43 -11.10 -10.51 7.68
CA VAL A 43 -9.90 -9.91 8.29
C VAL A 43 -8.79 -9.75 7.25
N LEU A 44 -8.67 -10.71 6.33
CA LEU A 44 -7.66 -10.67 5.28
C LEU A 44 -8.02 -9.63 4.23
N LEU A 45 -9.29 -9.57 3.82
CA LEU A 45 -9.82 -8.49 2.99
C LEU A 45 -9.52 -7.12 3.60
N ALA A 46 -9.82 -6.94 4.89
CA ALA A 46 -9.53 -5.70 5.59
C ALA A 46 -8.03 -5.36 5.55
N ALA A 47 -7.14 -6.33 5.75
CA ALA A 47 -5.70 -6.11 5.64
C ALA A 47 -5.27 -5.68 4.22
N PHE A 48 -5.77 -6.36 3.19
CA PHE A 48 -5.48 -6.05 1.78
C PHE A 48 -5.99 -4.68 1.34
N VAL A 49 -7.03 -4.15 1.99
CA VAL A 49 -7.54 -2.79 1.74
C VAL A 49 -6.82 -1.73 2.58
N VAL A 50 -6.60 -1.99 3.87
CA VAL A 50 -6.05 -1.00 4.81
C VAL A 50 -4.56 -0.75 4.54
N VAL A 51 -3.78 -1.76 4.19
CA VAL A 51 -2.33 -1.60 3.96
C VAL A 51 -2.02 -0.62 2.80
N PRO A 52 -2.64 -0.73 1.61
CA PRO A 52 -2.47 0.26 0.54
C PRO A 52 -2.91 1.67 0.96
N ILE A 53 -4.03 1.80 1.70
CA ILE A 53 -4.53 3.10 2.17
C ILE A 53 -3.53 3.76 3.12
N LEU A 54 -3.04 3.03 4.13
CA LEU A 54 -2.05 3.56 5.07
C LEU A 54 -0.73 3.92 4.37
N SER A 55 -0.31 3.11 3.40
CA SER A 55 0.88 3.37 2.59
C SER A 55 0.72 4.63 1.74
N ALA A 56 -0.46 4.83 1.15
CA ALA A 56 -0.82 6.05 0.41
C ALA A 56 -0.79 7.29 1.31
N ILE A 57 -1.40 7.22 2.49
CA ILE A 57 -1.41 8.34 3.46
C ILE A 57 0.02 8.67 3.91
N ALA A 58 0.82 7.66 4.25
CA ALA A 58 2.22 7.84 4.63
C ALA A 58 3.03 8.48 3.50
N GLY A 59 2.87 7.98 2.27
CA GLY A 59 3.50 8.54 1.08
C GLY A 59 3.11 9.99 0.85
N ALA A 60 1.83 10.33 0.96
CA ALA A 60 1.33 11.70 0.83
C ALA A 60 1.96 12.65 1.86
N VAL A 61 2.03 12.22 3.13
CA VAL A 61 2.67 12.99 4.21
C VAL A 61 4.16 13.20 3.93
N VAL A 62 4.87 12.16 3.48
CA VAL A 62 6.29 12.26 3.12
C VAL A 62 6.50 13.18 1.93
N GLY A 63 5.72 13.03 0.86
CA GLY A 63 5.81 13.83 -0.35
C GLY A 63 5.51 15.31 -0.10
N ALA A 64 4.46 15.61 0.67
CA ALA A 64 4.11 16.97 1.08
C ALA A 64 5.21 17.65 1.91
N ARG A 65 5.98 16.88 2.69
CA ARG A 65 7.08 17.39 3.52
C ARG A 65 8.39 17.55 2.74
N ARG A 66 8.69 16.64 1.82
CA ARG A 66 9.95 16.63 1.06
C ARG A 66 10.02 17.75 0.04
N MET A 67 8.93 18.04 -0.67
CA MET A 67 8.93 19.10 -1.69
C MET A 67 8.75 20.51 -1.11
N ASN A 68 8.46 20.62 0.17
CA ASN A 68 8.51 21.88 0.93
C ASN A 68 9.93 22.25 1.39
N ARG A 69 10.92 21.37 1.21
CA ARG A 69 12.33 21.56 1.62
C ARG A 69 13.27 21.85 0.45
N GLY A 70 12.74 21.91 -0.77
CA GLY A 70 13.47 22.23 -2.00
C GLY A 70 13.22 23.67 -2.42
#